data_AF-N9GJ91-F1
#
_entry.id   AF-N9GJ91-F1
#
_cell.length_a   1.000
_cell.length_b   1.000
_cell.length_c   1.000
_cell.angle_alpha   90.00
_cell.angle_beta   90.00
_cell.angle_gamma   90.00
#
_symmetry.space_group_name_H-M   'P 1'
#
loop_
_entity.id
_entity.type
_entity.pdbx_description
1 polymer ?
#
loop_
_entity_poly.entity_id
_entity_poly.type
_entity_poly.pdbx_seq_one_letter_code
_entity_poly.pdbx_strand_id
1 'polypeptide(L)'
;MVKPLIQHPAMQRIAAPFMLGCFLLLTWQLSFQQLEVPVYVVPKPSDIVMAMMNQSSLLFGSLWVTLKITLLAFACAVIIGTLIAFLFVQSRVVEACFMPYAILFQVTPIVAIAPLVIIWIQNTTLALVVCAMLVAVFPILTNTTLGLRSVNKGLLNLFQINKASRWQILMRLRVPNALPYFFGGLRISCGLALEPYRVCRRPSFLRECPDEKSKIYP
;
A
#
# COMPACT_ATOMS: atom_id res chain seq x y z
N MET A 1 -25.33 30.95 35.08
CA MET A 1 -25.40 30.84 33.61
C MET A 1 -24.38 29.80 33.15
N VAL A 2 -24.80 28.55 33.02
CA VAL A 2 -23.95 27.48 32.49
C VAL A 2 -23.98 27.62 30.97
N LYS A 3 -22.86 28.04 30.37
CA LYS A 3 -22.70 28.06 28.91
C LYS A 3 -22.88 26.61 28.42
N PRO A 4 -23.85 26.31 27.54
CA PRO A 4 -24.01 24.95 27.05
C PRO A 4 -22.75 24.54 26.29
N LEU A 5 -22.11 23.44 26.69
CA LEU A 5 -20.89 22.87 26.12
C LEU A 5 -20.95 22.63 24.58
N ILE A 6 -22.15 22.72 24.00
CA ILE A 6 -22.49 22.54 22.59
C ILE A 6 -21.83 23.62 21.69
N GLN A 7 -21.36 24.74 22.24
CA GLN A 7 -20.69 25.80 21.48
C GLN A 7 -19.16 25.65 21.36
N HIS A 8 -18.54 24.61 21.95
CA HIS A 8 -17.11 24.41 21.77
C HIS A 8 -16.81 23.87 20.35
N PRO A 9 -16.05 24.61 19.51
CA PRO A 9 -15.77 24.21 18.12
C PRO A 9 -15.02 22.88 18.00
N ALA A 10 -14.29 22.49 19.06
CA ALA A 10 -13.65 21.18 19.16
C ALA A 10 -14.67 20.04 19.36
N MET A 11 -15.74 20.27 20.11
CA MET A 11 -16.79 19.27 20.35
C MET A 11 -17.66 19.08 19.11
N GLN A 12 -17.97 20.16 18.37
CA GLN A 12 -18.71 20.05 17.11
C GLN A 12 -17.92 19.30 16.02
N ARG A 13 -16.60 19.50 15.94
CA ARG A 13 -15.73 18.78 14.99
C ARG A 13 -15.63 17.28 15.23
N ILE A 14 -15.83 16.82 16.47
CA ILE A 14 -15.75 15.40 16.84
C ILE A 14 -17.15 14.77 16.93
N ALA A 15 -18.11 15.48 17.53
CA ALA A 15 -19.46 14.97 17.74
C ALA A 15 -20.28 14.89 16.45
N ALA A 16 -20.14 15.84 15.52
CA ALA A 16 -20.87 15.82 14.25
C ALA A 16 -20.55 14.59 13.37
N PRO A 17 -19.28 14.22 13.11
CA PRO A 17 -18.99 13.00 12.34
C PRO A 17 -19.38 11.73 13.09
N PHE A 18 -19.30 11.72 14.43
CA PHE A 18 -19.69 10.55 15.23
C PHE A 18 -21.21 10.34 15.20
N MET A 19 -22.01 11.39 15.36
CA MET A 19 -23.47 11.32 15.23
C MET A 19 -23.90 10.87 13.84
N LEU A 20 -23.30 11.42 12.79
CA LEU A 20 -23.59 11.01 11.42
C LEU A 20 -23.24 9.52 11.20
N GLY A 21 -22.10 9.08 11.72
CA GLY A 21 -21.68 7.68 11.68
C GLY A 21 -22.66 6.76 12.40
N CYS A 22 -23.08 7.09 13.62
CA CYS A 22 -24.07 6.34 14.37
C CYS A 22 -25.44 6.30 13.65
N PHE A 23 -25.88 7.41 13.08
CA PHE A 23 -27.12 7.47 12.31
C PHE A 23 -27.08 6.59 11.07
N LEU A 24 -25.98 6.60 10.32
CA LEU A 24 -25.76 5.71 9.18
C LEU A 24 -25.74 4.23 9.60
N LEU A 25 -25.08 3.90 10.71
CA LEU A 25 -25.05 2.52 11.22
C LEU A 25 -26.44 2.05 11.67
N LEU A 26 -27.21 2.91 12.34
CA LEU A 26 -28.57 2.59 12.78
C LEU A 26 -29.53 2.40 11.61
N THR A 27 -29.50 3.34 10.65
CA THR A 27 -30.30 3.22 9.42
C THR A 27 -29.91 1.97 8.62
N TRP A 28 -28.62 1.62 8.57
CA TRP A 28 -28.15 0.37 7.98
C TRP A 28 -28.69 -0.85 8.74
N GLN A 29 -28.51 -0.94 10.06
CA GLN A 29 -29.00 -2.06 10.87
C GLN A 29 -30.52 -2.28 10.70
N LEU A 30 -31.30 -1.20 10.69
CA LEU A 30 -32.77 -1.27 10.62
C LEU A 30 -33.28 -1.63 9.21
N SER A 31 -32.64 -1.11 8.16
CA SER A 31 -33.05 -1.34 6.77
C SER A 31 -32.96 -2.82 6.36
N PHE A 32 -31.94 -3.53 6.85
CA PHE A 32 -31.73 -4.96 6.54
C PHE A 32 -32.32 -5.90 7.60
N GLN A 33 -32.96 -5.38 8.66
CA GLN A 33 -33.78 -6.20 9.55
C GLN A 33 -35.15 -6.51 8.96
N GLN A 34 -35.74 -5.58 8.21
CA GLN A 34 -37.08 -5.71 7.63
C GLN A 34 -37.09 -6.42 6.26
N LEU A 35 -35.98 -6.35 5.54
CA LEU A 35 -35.75 -7.13 4.33
C LEU A 35 -35.04 -8.42 4.76
N GLU A 36 -35.70 -9.57 4.73
CA GLU A 36 -35.12 -10.92 4.94
C GLU A 36 -34.11 -11.29 3.83
N VAL A 37 -33.12 -10.43 3.60
CA VAL A 37 -32.08 -10.61 2.58
C VAL A 37 -31.10 -11.66 3.08
N PRO A 38 -30.77 -12.69 2.27
CA PRO A 38 -29.82 -13.71 2.66
C PRO A 38 -28.47 -13.09 3.04
N VAL A 39 -27.94 -13.53 4.19
CA VAL A 39 -26.73 -13.00 4.89
C VAL A 39 -25.49 -12.93 3.98
N TYR A 40 -25.46 -13.69 2.89
CA TYR A 40 -24.37 -13.69 1.91
C TYR A 40 -24.28 -12.40 1.08
N VAL A 41 -25.38 -11.65 0.90
CA VAL A 41 -25.39 -10.45 0.05
C VAL A 41 -25.07 -9.19 0.86
N VAL A 42 -25.68 -9.03 2.05
CA VAL A 42 -25.38 -7.94 2.98
C VAL A 42 -25.52 -8.42 4.42
N PRO A 43 -24.43 -8.72 5.14
CA PRO A 43 -24.50 -9.09 6.55
C PRO A 43 -24.90 -7.88 7.40
N LYS A 44 -25.72 -8.11 8.44
CA LYS A 44 -26.06 -7.06 9.40
C LYS A 44 -24.81 -6.69 10.21
N PRO A 45 -24.64 -5.42 10.61
CA PRO A 45 -23.54 -5.01 11.50
C PRO A 45 -23.34 -5.91 12.73
N SER A 46 -24.44 -6.41 13.33
CA SER A 46 -24.40 -7.38 14.44
C SER A 46 -23.75 -8.72 14.07
N ASP A 47 -24.00 -9.21 12.86
CA ASP A 47 -23.49 -10.50 12.38
C ASP A 47 -21.99 -10.41 12.10
N ILE A 48 -21.52 -9.24 11.68
CA ILE A 48 -20.08 -8.93 11.53
C ILE A 48 -19.39 -9.00 12.88
N VAL A 49 -19.97 -8.38 13.92
CA VAL A 49 -19.37 -8.40 15.28
C VAL A 49 -19.35 -9.82 15.85
N MET A 50 -20.43 -10.59 15.69
CA MET A 50 -20.47 -11.98 16.15
C MET A 50 -19.47 -12.86 15.39
N ALA A 51 -19.35 -12.71 14.07
CA ALA A 51 -18.34 -13.42 13.28
C ALA A 51 -16.91 -13.02 13.67
N MET A 52 -16.66 -11.74 14.00
CA MET A 52 -15.37 -11.27 14.48
C MET A 52 -14.99 -11.91 15.83
N MET A 53 -15.95 -12.10 16.74
CA MET A 53 -15.70 -12.74 18.03
C MET A 53 -15.51 -14.25 17.88
N ASN A 54 -16.39 -14.91 17.12
CA ASN A 54 -16.41 -16.38 16.97
C ASN A 54 -15.23 -16.92 16.13
N GLN A 55 -14.79 -16.18 15.10
CA GLN A 55 -13.61 -16.54 14.29
C GLN A 55 -12.36 -15.72 14.64
N SER A 56 -12.31 -15.09 15.83
CA SER A 56 -11.20 -14.21 16.24
C SER A 56 -9.82 -14.86 16.10
N SER A 57 -9.66 -16.13 16.48
CA SER A 57 -8.40 -16.88 16.39
C SER A 57 -7.95 -17.10 14.94
N LEU A 58 -8.87 -17.48 14.05
CA LEU A 58 -8.61 -17.70 12.62
C LEU A 58 -8.31 -16.37 11.90
N LEU A 59 -9.05 -15.33 12.24
CA LEU A 59 -8.86 -13.97 11.75
C LEU A 59 -7.46 -13.46 12.13
N PHE A 60 -7.07 -13.62 13.40
CA PHE A 60 -5.77 -13.18 13.89
C PHE A 60 -4.62 -13.96 13.26
N GLY A 61 -4.77 -15.29 13.13
CA GLY A 61 -3.78 -16.13 12.44
C GLY A 61 -3.58 -15.73 10.97
N SER A 62 -4.67 -15.49 10.24
CA SER A 62 -4.61 -15.03 8.85
C SER A 62 -3.99 -13.63 8.74
N LEU A 63 -4.38 -12.72 9.64
CA LEU A 63 -3.86 -11.36 9.70
C LEU A 63 -2.35 -11.33 9.94
N TRP A 64 -1.85 -12.20 10.83
CA TRP A 64 -0.43 -12.29 11.14
C TRP A 64 0.40 -12.78 9.94
N VAL A 65 -0.09 -13.76 9.19
CA VAL A 65 0.56 -14.26 7.97
C VAL A 65 0.62 -13.18 6.90
N THR A 66 -0.51 -12.51 6.64
CA THR A 66 -0.56 -11.40 5.67
C THR A 66 0.40 -10.29 6.08
N LEU A 67 0.38 -9.89 7.35
CA LEU A 67 1.24 -8.82 7.86
C LEU A 67 2.72 -9.15 7.66
N LYS A 68 3.15 -10.38 7.98
CA LYS A 68 4.54 -10.82 7.78
C LYS A 68 4.97 -10.76 6.31
N ILE A 69 4.14 -11.28 5.40
CA ILE A 69 4.43 -11.29 3.96
C ILE A 69 4.52 -9.86 3.43
N THR A 70 3.53 -9.02 3.76
CA THR A 70 3.48 -7.63 3.32
C THR A 70 4.66 -6.83 3.87
N LEU A 71 5.03 -7.01 5.14
CA LEU A 71 6.13 -6.27 5.75
C LEU A 71 7.49 -6.64 5.13
N LEU A 72 7.70 -7.93 4.85
CA LEU A 72 8.93 -8.42 4.23
C LEU A 72 9.03 -7.95 2.77
N ALA A 73 7.94 -8.06 2.00
CA ALA A 73 7.87 -7.55 0.63
C ALA A 73 8.09 -6.04 0.58
N PHE A 74 7.47 -5.29 1.50
CA PHE A 74 7.63 -3.85 1.61
C PHE A 74 9.08 -3.45 1.94
N ALA A 75 9.70 -4.09 2.94
CA ALA A 75 11.09 -3.81 3.29
C ALA A 75 12.04 -4.04 2.09
N CYS A 76 11.89 -5.15 1.37
CA CYS A 76 12.67 -5.41 0.15
C CYS A 76 12.38 -4.37 -0.93
N ALA A 77 11.11 -3.98 -1.11
CA ALA A 77 10.71 -2.99 -2.10
C ALA A 77 11.31 -1.61 -1.83
N VAL A 78 11.38 -1.21 -0.56
CA VAL A 78 12.00 0.06 -0.15
C VAL A 78 13.48 0.05 -0.49
N ILE A 79 14.20 -1.01 -0.13
CA ILE A 79 15.65 -1.11 -0.38
C ILE A 79 15.93 -1.05 -1.88
N ILE A 80 15.25 -1.89 -2.67
CA ILE A 80 15.46 -2.01 -4.12
C ILE A 80 15.01 -0.73 -4.84
N GLY A 81 13.81 -0.25 -4.56
CA GLY A 81 13.25 0.95 -5.21
C GLY A 81 14.08 2.20 -4.93
N THR A 82 14.57 2.35 -3.69
CA THR A 82 15.45 3.47 -3.33
C THR A 82 16.79 3.37 -4.06
N LEU A 83 17.40 2.18 -4.10
CA LEU A 83 18.69 1.97 -4.75
C LEU A 83 18.61 2.26 -6.26
N ILE A 84 17.55 1.80 -6.93
CA ILE A 84 17.30 2.10 -8.35
C ILE A 84 17.04 3.60 -8.55
N ALA A 85 16.30 4.26 -7.67
CA ALA A 85 16.05 5.70 -7.76
C ALA A 85 17.35 6.52 -7.67
N PHE A 86 18.27 6.13 -6.78
CA PHE A 86 19.59 6.75 -6.70
C PHE A 86 20.40 6.58 -8.00
N LEU A 87 20.34 5.40 -8.63
CA LEU A 87 20.98 5.16 -9.93
C LEU A 87 20.38 6.03 -11.04
N PHE A 88 19.06 6.19 -11.08
CA PHE A 88 18.37 7.02 -12.09
C PHE A 88 18.72 8.50 -11.96
N VAL A 89 18.87 8.98 -10.73
CA VAL A 89 19.28 10.38 -10.48
C VAL A 89 20.73 10.65 -10.90
N GLN A 90 21.58 9.62 -10.93
CA GLN A 90 22.96 9.75 -11.36
C GLN A 90 23.10 9.86 -12.89
N SER A 91 22.23 9.18 -13.66
CA SER A 91 22.25 9.18 -15.13
C SER A 91 20.89 9.51 -15.75
N ARG A 92 20.82 10.68 -16.40
CA ARG A 92 19.59 11.16 -17.07
C ARG A 92 19.16 10.28 -18.24
N VAL A 93 20.12 9.63 -18.89
CA VAL A 93 19.87 8.71 -20.01
C VAL A 93 19.18 7.44 -19.51
N VAL A 94 19.68 6.87 -18.41
CA VAL A 94 19.08 5.66 -17.81
C VAL A 94 17.64 5.94 -17.41
N GLU A 95 17.38 7.04 -16.70
CA GLU A 95 16.00 7.37 -16.33
C GLU A 95 15.09 7.55 -17.55
N ALA A 96 15.54 8.26 -18.59
CA ALA A 96 14.74 8.49 -19.79
C ALA A 96 14.41 7.20 -20.54
N CYS A 97 15.35 6.25 -20.59
CA CYS A 97 15.15 4.94 -21.20
C CYS A 97 14.23 4.05 -20.37
N PHE A 98 14.38 4.03 -19.04
CA PHE A 98 13.67 3.09 -18.17
C PHE A 98 12.29 3.60 -17.68
N MET A 99 12.06 4.91 -17.63
CA MET A 99 10.76 5.51 -17.28
C MET A 99 9.57 4.93 -18.07
N PRO A 100 9.58 4.83 -19.42
CA PRO A 100 8.45 4.29 -20.16
C PRO A 100 8.19 2.81 -19.83
N TYR A 101 9.24 2.01 -19.62
CA TYR A 101 9.08 0.62 -19.20
C TYR A 101 8.50 0.51 -17.79
N ALA A 102 8.95 1.37 -16.86
CA ALA A 102 8.44 1.37 -15.50
C ALA A 102 6.93 1.67 -15.44
N ILE A 103 6.46 2.63 -16.25
CA ILE A 103 5.04 2.95 -16.38
C ILE A 103 4.27 1.79 -17.03
N LEU A 104 4.83 1.15 -18.06
CA LEU A 104 4.22 -0.01 -18.72
C LEU A 104 4.04 -1.20 -17.77
N PHE A 105 5.05 -1.46 -16.93
CA PHE A 105 4.95 -2.49 -15.90
C PHE A 105 3.92 -2.15 -14.83
N GLN A 106 3.76 -0.87 -14.48
CA GLN A 106 2.77 -0.43 -13.50
C GLN A 106 1.33 -0.65 -13.98
N VAL A 107 1.04 -0.43 -15.26
CA VAL A 107 -0.30 -0.66 -15.82
C VAL A 107 -0.57 -2.13 -16.09
N THR A 108 0.46 -2.97 -16.11
CA THR A 108 0.30 -4.42 -16.30
C THR A 108 -0.31 -5.03 -15.04
N PRO A 109 -1.52 -5.61 -15.09
CA PRO A 109 -2.15 -6.18 -13.92
C PRO A 109 -1.33 -7.34 -13.35
N ILE A 110 -1.08 -7.32 -12.04
CA ILE A 110 -0.30 -8.35 -11.33
C ILE A 110 -0.83 -9.78 -11.56
N VAL A 111 -2.14 -9.90 -11.86
CA VAL A 111 -2.82 -11.16 -12.17
C VAL A 111 -2.17 -11.90 -13.35
N ALA A 112 -1.59 -11.18 -14.32
CA ALA A 112 -0.91 -11.78 -15.47
C ALA A 112 0.51 -12.26 -15.14
N ILE A 113 1.18 -11.60 -14.19
CA ILE A 113 2.58 -11.87 -13.83
C ILE A 113 2.67 -12.99 -12.78
N ALA A 114 1.68 -13.07 -11.90
CA ALA A 114 1.69 -13.99 -10.76
C ALA A 114 1.83 -15.49 -11.13
N PRO A 115 1.18 -16.02 -12.18
CA PRO A 115 1.37 -17.42 -12.59
C PRO A 115 2.82 -17.70 -13.02
N LEU A 116 3.42 -16.74 -13.73
CA LEU A 116 4.81 -16.81 -14.20
C LEU A 116 5.79 -16.90 -13.02
N VAL A 117 5.58 -16.07 -11.98
CA VAL A 117 6.41 -16.08 -10.77
C VAL A 117 6.29 -17.40 -10.01
N ILE A 118 5.10 -18.00 -9.96
CA ILE A 118 4.86 -19.27 -9.25
C ILE A 118 5.53 -20.45 -9.96
N ILE A 119 5.52 -20.48 -11.29
CA ILE A 119 6.19 -21.54 -12.05
C ILE A 119 7.71 -21.53 -11.78
N TRP A 120 8.29 -20.34 -11.59
CA TRP A 120 9.72 -20.18 -11.31
C TRP A 120 10.08 -20.43 -9.84
N ILE A 121 9.17 -20.09 -8.92
CA ILE A 121 9.39 -20.15 -7.47
C ILE A 121 8.52 -21.25 -6.89
N GLN A 122 9.14 -22.38 -6.56
CA GLN A 122 8.46 -23.54 -5.96
C GLN A 122 7.83 -23.26 -4.58
N ASN A 123 8.20 -22.15 -3.93
CA ASN A 123 7.66 -21.74 -2.63
C ASN A 123 6.59 -20.66 -2.78
N THR A 124 5.33 -20.99 -2.45
CA THR A 124 4.19 -20.08 -2.56
C THR A 124 4.38 -18.79 -1.76
N THR A 125 4.91 -18.87 -0.54
CA THR A 125 5.12 -17.69 0.31
C THR A 125 6.13 -16.72 -0.33
N LEU A 126 7.23 -17.24 -0.87
CA LEU A 126 8.22 -16.42 -1.57
C LEU A 126 7.66 -15.84 -2.87
N ALA A 127 6.87 -16.60 -3.62
CA ALA A 127 6.20 -16.11 -4.83
C ALA A 127 5.27 -14.93 -4.52
N LEU A 128 4.48 -15.01 -3.43
CA LEU A 128 3.65 -13.91 -2.97
C LEU A 128 4.47 -12.68 -2.55
N VAL A 129 5.58 -12.88 -1.82
CA VAL A 129 6.48 -11.79 -1.42
C VAL A 129 7.04 -11.08 -2.64
N VAL A 130 7.51 -11.82 -3.65
CA VAL A 130 8.08 -11.25 -4.88
C VAL A 130 7.02 -10.49 -5.67
N CYS A 131 5.83 -11.07 -5.85
CA CYS A 131 4.73 -10.37 -6.52
C CYS A 131 4.38 -9.05 -5.81
N ALA A 132 4.30 -9.07 -4.48
CA ALA A 132 3.99 -7.88 -3.71
C ALA A 132 5.10 -6.83 -3.73
N MET A 133 6.35 -7.28 -3.69
CA MET A 133 7.52 -6.43 -3.82
C MET A 133 7.50 -5.71 -5.18
N LEU A 134 7.27 -6.42 -6.28
CA LEU A 134 7.25 -5.84 -7.63
C LEU A 134 6.26 -4.68 -7.75
N VAL A 135 5.03 -4.86 -7.26
CA VAL A 135 4.01 -3.79 -7.29
C VAL A 135 4.39 -2.62 -6.38
N ALA A 136 4.93 -2.89 -5.19
CA ALA A 136 5.28 -1.87 -4.21
C ALA A 136 6.56 -1.07 -4.57
N VAL A 137 7.48 -1.65 -5.35
CA VAL A 137 8.73 -1.01 -5.79
C VAL A 137 8.45 0.20 -6.69
N PHE A 138 7.48 0.11 -7.60
CA PHE A 138 7.24 1.16 -8.60
C PHE A 138 6.88 2.53 -8.00
N PRO A 139 5.89 2.64 -7.10
CA PRO A 139 5.59 3.92 -6.46
C PRO A 139 6.78 4.47 -5.67
N ILE A 140 7.55 3.61 -4.99
CA ILE A 140 8.75 4.03 -4.25
C ILE A 140 9.77 4.61 -5.22
N LEU A 141 10.10 3.89 -6.30
CA LEU A 141 11.04 4.32 -7.33
C LEU A 141 10.63 5.66 -7.94
N THR A 142 9.40 5.77 -8.43
CA THR A 142 8.91 6.96 -9.13
C THR A 142 8.82 8.16 -8.20
N ASN A 143 8.24 8.02 -6.99
CA ASN A 143 8.14 9.14 -6.05
C ASN A 143 9.51 9.60 -5.55
N THR A 144 10.43 8.68 -5.29
CA THR A 144 11.80 9.02 -4.85
C THR A 144 12.57 9.73 -5.95
N THR A 145 12.46 9.25 -7.20
CA THR A 145 13.12 9.88 -8.36
C THR A 145 12.58 11.29 -8.62
N LEU A 146 11.26 11.46 -8.57
CA LEU A 146 10.62 12.77 -8.68
C LEU A 146 11.04 13.71 -7.53
N GLY A 147 11.05 13.21 -6.29
CA GLY A 147 11.49 13.98 -5.12
C GLY A 147 12.92 14.48 -5.24
N LEU A 148 13.86 13.62 -5.64
CA LEU A 148 15.26 13.97 -5.84
C LEU A 148 15.48 15.01 -6.97
N ARG A 149 14.53 15.12 -7.90
CA ARG A 149 14.55 16.09 -9.01
C ARG A 149 13.73 17.35 -8.76
N SER A 150 12.85 17.36 -7.78
CA SER A 150 11.97 18.49 -7.44
C SER A 150 12.69 19.72 -6.87
N VAL A 151 14.01 19.66 -6.70
CA VAL A 151 14.83 20.74 -6.15
C VAL A 151 14.71 22.02 -6.97
N ASN A 152 14.46 23.14 -6.28
CA ASN A 152 14.40 24.46 -6.90
C ASN A 152 15.72 24.82 -7.59
N LYS A 153 15.63 25.26 -8.85
CA LYS A 153 16.78 25.67 -9.68
C LYS A 153 17.61 26.77 -9.00
N GLY A 154 17.00 27.68 -8.25
CA GLY A 154 17.70 28.75 -7.52
C GLY A 154 18.68 28.21 -6.47
N LEU A 155 18.24 27.24 -5.65
CA LEU A 155 19.10 26.55 -4.68
C LEU A 155 20.22 25.77 -5.36
N LEU A 156 19.93 25.18 -6.52
CA LEU A 156 20.91 24.44 -7.30
C LEU A 156 22.00 25.37 -7.86
N ASN A 157 21.63 26.55 -8.35
CA ASN A 157 22.57 27.58 -8.82
C ASN A 157 23.48 28.09 -7.70
N LEU A 158 22.96 28.30 -6.48
CA LEU A 158 23.76 28.70 -5.32
C LEU A 158 24.86 27.68 -4.99
N PHE A 159 24.54 26.38 -5.03
CA PHE A 159 25.54 25.33 -4.82
C PHE A 159 26.55 25.22 -5.97
N GLN A 160 26.13 25.49 -7.22
CA GLN A 160 27.05 25.52 -8.36
C GLN A 160 28.05 26.68 -8.28
N ILE A 161 27.59 27.87 -7.87
CA ILE A 161 28.47 29.05 -7.66
C ILE A 161 29.51 28.75 -6.57
N ASN A 162 29.10 28.04 -5.51
CA ASN A 162 30.00 27.57 -4.46
C ASN A 162 30.89 26.37 -4.85
N LYS A 163 30.94 26.00 -6.14
CA LYS A 163 31.73 24.86 -6.67
C LYS A 163 31.47 23.53 -5.94
N ALA A 164 30.25 23.31 -5.46
CA ALA A 164 29.89 22.05 -4.79
C ALA A 164 29.97 20.87 -5.77
N SER A 165 30.50 19.74 -5.32
CA SER A 165 30.58 18.52 -6.12
C SER A 165 29.20 17.90 -6.34
N ARG A 166 29.05 17.07 -7.38
CA ARG A 166 27.77 16.38 -7.68
C ARG A 166 27.28 15.55 -6.48
N TRP A 167 28.20 14.96 -5.72
CA TRP A 167 27.87 14.19 -4.51
C TRP A 167 27.40 15.08 -3.36
N GLN A 168 28.01 16.26 -3.18
CA GLN A 168 27.55 17.24 -2.19
C GLN A 168 26.16 17.77 -2.53
N ILE A 169 25.90 18.04 -3.81
CA ILE A 169 24.57 18.46 -4.28
C ILE A 169 23.54 17.33 -4.04
N LEU A 170 23.91 16.07 -4.29
CA LEU A 170 23.02 14.95 -4.04
C LEU A 170 22.68 14.82 -2.55
N MET A 171 23.68 14.66 -1.69
CA MET A 171 23.47 14.36 -0.28
C MET A 171 23.00 15.55 0.55
N ARG A 172 23.49 16.77 0.28
CA ARG A 172 23.15 17.96 1.10
C ARG A 172 21.96 18.76 0.57
N LEU A 173 21.62 18.63 -0.71
CA LEU A 173 20.52 19.39 -1.31
C LEU A 173 19.38 18.47 -1.79
N ARG A 174 19.65 17.44 -2.60
CA ARG A 174 18.59 16.62 -3.19
C ARG A 174 17.94 15.67 -2.18
N VAL A 175 18.72 14.93 -1.41
CA VAL A 175 18.20 13.97 -0.41
C VAL A 175 17.27 14.64 0.63
N PRO A 176 17.65 15.76 1.29
CA PRO A 176 16.77 16.37 2.28
C PRO A 176 15.49 16.96 1.68
N ASN A 177 15.53 17.49 0.45
CA ASN A 177 14.33 17.95 -0.25
C ASN A 177 13.43 16.79 -0.73
N ALA A 178 14.00 15.61 -0.97
CA ALA A 178 13.28 14.44 -1.45
C ALA A 178 12.60 13.62 -0.33
N LEU A 179 13.01 13.79 0.94
CA LEU A 179 12.41 13.12 2.10
C LEU A 179 10.87 13.13 2.13
N PRO A 180 10.17 14.28 1.98
CA PRO A 180 8.71 14.29 1.99
C PRO A 180 8.10 13.46 0.85
N TYR A 181 8.71 13.45 -0.33
CA TYR A 181 8.27 12.64 -1.46
C TYR A 181 8.55 11.14 -1.23
N PHE A 182 9.69 10.81 -0.62
CA PHE A 182 10.02 9.45 -0.22
C PHE A 182 8.97 8.89 0.75
N PHE A 183 8.61 9.64 1.80
CA PHE A 183 7.54 9.25 2.72
C PHE A 183 6.16 9.18 2.05
N GLY A 184 5.88 10.05 1.08
CA GLY A 184 4.69 9.95 0.23
C GLY A 184 4.64 8.64 -0.57
N GLY A 185 5.76 8.26 -1.19
CA GLY A 185 5.90 7.00 -1.91
C GLY A 185 5.73 5.78 -1.01
N LEU A 186 6.35 5.80 0.18
CA LEU A 186 6.18 4.75 1.18
C LEU A 186 4.71 4.58 1.58
N ARG A 187 3.99 5.67 1.83
CA ARG A 187 2.57 5.63 2.22
C ARG A 187 1.69 4.99 1.15
N ILE A 188 1.93 5.29 -0.13
CA ILE A 188 1.18 4.71 -1.25
C ILE A 188 1.52 3.22 -1.37
N SER A 189 2.81 2.88 -1.33
CA SER A 189 3.27 1.50 -1.46
C SER A 189 2.82 0.60 -0.31
N CYS A 190 2.65 1.13 0.91
CA CYS A 190 2.07 0.35 2.03
C CYS A 190 0.66 -0.17 1.69
N GLY A 191 -0.18 0.63 1.02
CA GLY A 191 -1.51 0.21 0.61
C GLY A 191 -1.46 -0.84 -0.51
N LEU A 192 -0.62 -0.61 -1.51
CA LEU A 192 -0.47 -1.52 -2.65
C LEU A 192 0.14 -2.88 -2.27
N ALA A 193 1.00 -2.94 -1.26
CA ALA A 193 1.59 -4.20 -0.81
C ALA A 193 0.57 -5.18 -0.17
N LEU A 194 -0.65 -4.72 0.16
CA LEU A 194 -1.75 -5.56 0.67
C LEU A 194 -2.58 -6.19 -0.46
N GLU A 195 -2.64 -5.59 -1.64
CA GLU A 195 -3.48 -6.06 -2.76
C GLU A 195 -3.06 -7.42 -3.35
N PRO A 196 -1.76 -7.73 -3.55
CA PRO A 196 -1.30 -9.01 -4.12
C PRO A 196 -1.77 -10.22 -3.33
N TYR A 197 -1.89 -10.11 -2.00
CA TYR A 197 -2.43 -11.18 -1.17
C TYR A 197 -3.89 -11.50 -1.54
N ARG A 198 -4.72 -10.48 -1.81
CA ARG A 198 -6.12 -10.69 -2.26
C ARG A 198 -6.20 -11.34 -3.63
N VAL A 199 -5.28 -11.01 -4.53
CA VAL A 199 -5.24 -11.57 -5.89
C VAL A 199 -4.80 -13.03 -5.86
N CYS A 200 -3.68 -13.33 -5.18
CA CYS A 200 -3.14 -14.69 -5.12
C CYS A 200 -4.01 -15.65 -4.30
N ARG A 201 -4.86 -15.16 -3.39
CA ARG A 201 -5.81 -16.00 -2.63
C ARG A 201 -7.14 -16.24 -3.35
N ARG A 202 -7.32 -15.76 -4.59
CA ARG A 202 -8.56 -16.05 -5.34
C ARG A 202 -8.66 -17.55 -5.66
N PRO A 203 -9.86 -18.15 -5.57
CA PRO A 203 -10.07 -19.58 -5.87
C PRO A 203 -9.82 -19.94 -7.35
N SER A 204 -9.84 -18.97 -8.27
CA SER A 204 -9.37 -19.14 -9.64
C SER A 204 -7.86 -19.41 -9.70
N PHE A 205 -7.09 -18.75 -8.83
CA PHE A 205 -5.64 -18.78 -8.79
C PHE A 205 -5.09 -19.93 -7.93
N LEU A 206 -5.78 -20.27 -6.84
CA LEU A 206 -5.52 -21.47 -6.03
C LEU A 206 -5.76 -22.79 -6.79
N ARG A 207 -6.45 -22.75 -7.95
CA ARG A 207 -6.56 -23.93 -8.83
C ARG A 207 -5.26 -24.24 -9.57
N GLU A 208 -4.41 -23.23 -9.77
CA GLU A 208 -3.13 -23.37 -10.45
C GLU A 208 -1.99 -23.74 -9.47
N CYS A 209 -2.21 -23.59 -8.16
CA CYS A 209 -1.25 -23.89 -7.08
C CYS A 209 -1.77 -25.01 -6.16
N PRO A 210 -1.52 -26.30 -6.46
CA PRO A 210 -2.13 -27.43 -5.75
C PRO A 210 -1.70 -27.58 -4.28
N ASP A 211 -0.48 -27.15 -3.91
CA ASP A 211 0.07 -27.30 -2.56
C ASP A 211 -0.63 -26.48 -1.47
N GLU A 212 -1.29 -25.36 -1.82
CA GLU A 212 -1.95 -24.50 -0.83
C GLU A 212 -3.41 -24.89 -0.56
N LYS A 213 -4.02 -25.72 -1.44
CA LYS A 213 -5.39 -26.22 -1.23
C LYS A 213 -5.51 -27.09 0.03
N SER A 214 -4.51 -27.93 0.31
CA SER A 214 -4.52 -28.86 1.46
C SER A 214 -4.37 -28.16 2.82
N LYS A 215 -3.84 -26.93 2.84
CA LYS A 215 -3.67 -26.12 4.07
C LYS A 215 -4.85 -25.20 4.37
N ILE A 216 -5.68 -24.89 3.37
CA ILE A 216 -6.79 -23.93 3.51
C ILE A 216 -8.13 -24.65 3.77
N TYR A 217 -8.30 -25.88 3.29
CA TYR A 217 -9.47 -26.72 3.54
C TYR A 217 -9.03 -28.00 4.26
N PRO A 218 -9.04 -28.04 5.60
CA PRO A 218 -9.02 -29.32 6.30
C PRO A 218 -10.30 -30.12 6.04
#